data_AF-A0A971V267-F1
#
_entry.id   AF-A0A971V267-F1
#
_cell.length_a   1.000
_cell.length_b   1.000
_cell.length_c   1.000
_cell.angle_alpha   90.00
_cell.angle_beta   90.00
_cell.angle_gamma   90.00
#
_symmetry.space_group_name_H-M   'P 1'
#
loop_
_entity.id
_entity.type
_entity.pdbx_description
1 polymer ?
#
loop_
_entity_poly.entity_id
_entity_poly.type
_entity_poly.pdbx_seq_one_letter_code
_entity_poly.pdbx_strand_id
1 'polypeptide(L)'
;MNKLNFILLVAILLFTACEYGPSGSNFLDLTPPEDQIPVEISLNDIDPSDTIYLYQTTSFSLRINSPNDLKQVVVVLDEEELINMWGNSIGFVFYPDQVEEGMHKLTIGAAFSSGTGSLAEMVGMEGYAGELSWNIRVIHNPQDRFKVDYRVNEEGFLELFWDNAIPESFIESYTIHSGLTQESDITIYNATQKSFVDYGYVCGYAFYEVKTRLKDGMVFRETLSIDRPTPAVYFEDIDLNNLRVYWDKPFANGRFNIILDDKNIIASNLQDTTITIPQLWGKTRQFIVEVKPRIGEYDNFHNKKVAYGNFTQGIYLDIPNWPLYAYNGTDNIIYTSSYDDLVAFDATSLQKINSVPIKGNPWGLLYGGKIASAPHNSTVAAMTGEETWIFSDSRFVNPVIIKPLSGNIHTRLAALTSNDRFFVVQKESNSCHVFNSLTGEKIFQFPFTYPTIYDIPDHVSVSENGQYFCASSENGIEIFEIDGTATKLRYTDTRHYKGAIFLPSHPEQLLLRVGSHFELREIPDFNIVQTLEVAETGVSLCNIDPATMNLLYHQNDSLRVC
;
A
#
# COMPACT_ATOMS: atom_id res chain seq x y z
N MET A 1 91.68 90.39 -26.00
CA MET A 1 90.28 90.33 -25.50
C MET A 1 89.39 90.91 -26.57
N ASN A 2 88.52 90.05 -27.10
CA ASN A 2 88.07 90.11 -28.49
C ASN A 2 87.05 91.22 -28.76
N LYS A 3 87.30 91.99 -29.83
CA LYS A 3 86.32 92.91 -30.46
C LYS A 3 84.98 92.22 -30.80
N LEU A 4 84.97 90.89 -30.86
CA LEU A 4 83.78 90.05 -31.02
C LEU A 4 82.84 90.09 -29.80
N ASN A 5 83.35 90.23 -28.57
CA ASN A 5 82.52 90.23 -27.36
C ASN A 5 81.84 91.58 -27.09
N PHE A 6 82.41 92.68 -27.59
CA PHE A 6 81.79 94.01 -27.42
C PHE A 6 80.67 94.24 -28.46
N ILE A 7 80.80 93.67 -29.66
CA ILE A 7 79.74 93.69 -30.68
C ILE A 7 78.56 92.80 -30.26
N LEU A 8 78.83 91.67 -29.60
CA LEU A 8 77.77 90.79 -29.08
C LEU A 8 76.98 91.43 -27.92
N LEU A 9 77.63 92.21 -27.05
CA LEU A 9 76.97 92.88 -25.93
C LEU A 9 76.09 94.07 -26.37
N VAL A 10 76.49 94.78 -27.44
CA VAL A 10 75.68 95.87 -28.03
C VAL A 10 74.53 95.32 -28.87
N ALA A 11 74.69 94.15 -29.50
CA ALA A 11 73.60 93.48 -30.23
C ALA A 11 72.49 92.96 -29.29
N ILE A 12 72.80 92.55 -28.06
CA ILE A 12 71.80 92.06 -27.08
C ILE A 12 70.97 93.20 -26.47
N LEU A 13 71.53 94.41 -26.35
CA LEU A 13 70.79 95.57 -25.82
C LEU A 13 69.81 96.18 -26.83
N LEU A 14 69.96 95.90 -28.14
CA LEU A 14 69.07 96.40 -29.20
C LEU A 14 67.80 95.56 -29.42
N PHE A 15 67.61 94.44 -28.69
CA PHE A 15 66.38 93.62 -28.76
C PHE A 15 65.42 93.83 -27.57
N THR A 16 65.65 94.81 -26.71
CA THR A 16 64.79 95.07 -25.53
C THR A 16 63.69 96.13 -25.75
N ALA A 17 63.52 96.61 -26.99
CA ALA A 17 62.45 97.53 -27.36
C ALA A 17 61.54 96.92 -28.44
N CYS A 18 60.98 95.74 -28.15
CA CYS A 18 59.70 95.34 -28.73
C CYS A 18 58.66 95.55 -27.64
N GLU A 19 58.19 96.80 -27.52
CA GLU A 19 57.01 97.12 -26.74
C GLU A 19 55.82 96.50 -27.49
N TYR A 20 55.46 95.27 -27.12
CA TYR A 20 54.19 94.68 -27.55
C TYR A 20 53.10 95.40 -26.77
N GLY A 21 52.64 96.53 -27.30
CA GLY A 21 51.34 97.05 -26.93
C GLY A 21 50.31 96.03 -27.42
N PRO A 22 49.46 95.44 -26.56
CA PRO A 22 48.39 94.57 -27.04
C PRO A 22 47.48 95.41 -27.93
N SER A 23 47.68 95.29 -29.24
CA SER A 23 46.84 95.92 -30.25
C SER A 23 45.55 95.12 -30.33
N GLY A 24 44.57 95.54 -29.53
CA GLY A 24 43.24 94.97 -29.51
C GLY A 24 43.13 93.82 -28.52
N SER A 25 42.31 94.03 -27.50
CA SER A 25 41.71 92.93 -26.78
C SER A 25 40.87 92.11 -27.77
N ASN A 26 41.32 90.89 -28.08
CA ASN A 26 40.57 89.96 -28.91
C ASN A 26 39.48 89.32 -28.04
N PHE A 27 38.47 90.12 -27.67
CA PHE A 27 37.25 89.61 -27.07
C PHE A 27 36.37 89.08 -28.21
N LEU A 28 36.43 87.76 -28.42
CA LEU A 28 35.39 87.05 -29.14
C LEU A 28 34.21 86.90 -28.18
N ASP A 29 33.12 87.63 -28.43
CA ASP A 29 31.85 87.39 -27.75
C ASP A 29 31.30 86.05 -28.25
N LEU A 30 31.58 84.99 -27.49
CA LEU A 30 31.00 83.67 -27.70
C LEU A 30 29.62 83.64 -27.05
N THR A 31 28.68 82.96 -27.70
CA THR A 31 27.39 82.66 -27.08
C THR A 31 27.64 81.76 -25.88
N PRO A 32 27.13 82.10 -24.68
CA PRO A 32 27.19 81.20 -23.53
C PRO A 32 26.56 79.84 -23.87
N PRO A 33 27.03 78.75 -23.24
CA PRO A 33 26.38 77.45 -23.38
C PRO A 33 24.91 77.54 -22.95
N GLU A 34 24.05 76.73 -23.57
CA GLU A 34 22.67 76.55 -23.10
C GLU A 34 22.67 75.99 -21.67
N ASP A 35 21.60 76.20 -20.91
CA ASP A 35 21.55 75.69 -19.52
C ASP A 35 21.49 74.15 -19.47
N GLN A 36 20.89 73.52 -20.49
CA GLN A 36 20.72 72.08 -20.61
C GLN A 36 20.76 71.66 -22.08
N ILE A 37 21.30 70.47 -22.33
CA ILE A 37 21.26 69.81 -23.63
C ILE A 37 20.44 68.51 -23.53
N PRO A 38 19.71 68.12 -24.60
CA PRO A 38 19.06 66.82 -24.63
C PRO A 38 20.10 65.71 -24.77
N VAL A 39 20.11 64.76 -23.83
CA VAL A 39 20.96 63.58 -23.84
C VAL A 39 20.10 62.34 -23.68
N GLU A 40 20.33 61.35 -24.54
CA GLU A 40 19.70 60.03 -24.44
C GLU A 40 20.77 59.00 -24.06
N ILE A 41 20.52 58.26 -22.98
CA ILE A 41 21.37 57.16 -22.52
C ILE A 41 20.52 55.88 -22.55
N SER A 42 20.88 54.92 -23.41
CA SER A 42 20.24 53.60 -23.51
C SER A 42 21.22 52.50 -23.09
N LEU A 43 20.75 51.60 -22.23
CA LEU A 43 21.47 50.41 -21.78
C LEU A 43 20.71 49.16 -22.27
N ASN A 44 21.21 48.48 -23.30
CA ASN A 44 20.52 47.35 -23.94
C ASN A 44 19.04 47.63 -24.31
N ASP A 45 18.68 48.89 -24.53
CA ASP A 45 17.30 49.33 -24.77
C ASP A 45 16.31 48.97 -23.61
N ILE A 46 16.83 48.87 -22.37
CA ILE A 46 16.08 48.62 -21.14
C ILE A 46 15.61 49.95 -20.52
N ASP A 47 14.33 50.02 -20.15
CA ASP A 47 13.78 51.19 -19.45
C ASP A 47 14.45 51.38 -18.07
N PRO A 48 14.91 52.59 -17.71
CA PRO A 48 15.50 52.87 -16.39
C PRO A 48 14.60 52.54 -15.19
N SER A 49 13.29 52.48 -15.39
CA SER A 49 12.33 52.08 -14.35
C SER A 49 12.26 50.56 -14.13
N ASP A 50 12.72 49.76 -15.10
CA ASP A 50 12.76 48.31 -14.99
C ASP A 50 13.94 47.84 -14.12
N THR A 51 13.73 46.72 -13.42
CA THR A 51 14.80 46.04 -12.69
C THR A 51 15.49 45.04 -13.58
N ILE A 52 16.82 45.16 -13.71
CA ILE A 52 17.66 44.23 -14.44
C ILE A 52 18.01 43.07 -13.51
N TYR A 53 17.71 41.83 -13.90
CA TYR A 53 18.03 40.64 -13.13
C TYR A 53 19.36 40.05 -13.61
N LEU A 54 20.36 40.02 -12.74
CA LEU A 54 21.69 39.51 -13.02
C LEU A 54 21.92 38.17 -12.31
N TYR A 55 21.72 37.07 -13.04
CA TYR A 55 21.92 35.69 -12.54
C TYR A 55 22.90 34.89 -13.40
N GLN A 56 23.40 35.49 -14.48
CA GLN A 56 24.47 34.96 -15.34
C GLN A 56 25.34 36.10 -15.85
N THR A 57 26.52 35.75 -16.36
CA THR A 57 27.42 36.70 -17.01
C THR A 57 26.68 37.44 -18.13
N THR A 58 26.53 38.75 -17.99
CA THR A 58 25.70 39.57 -18.88
C THR A 58 26.53 40.69 -19.50
N SER A 59 26.47 40.78 -20.82
CA SER A 59 27.08 41.88 -21.57
C SER A 59 26.07 43.03 -21.72
N PHE A 60 26.49 44.20 -21.30
CA PHE A 60 25.76 45.44 -21.48
C PHE A 60 26.36 46.25 -22.63
N SER A 61 25.48 46.78 -23.47
CA SER A 61 25.79 47.71 -24.54
C SER A 61 25.19 49.06 -24.19
N LEU A 62 26.05 50.07 -24.06
CA LEU A 62 25.66 51.44 -23.78
C LEU A 62 25.66 52.28 -25.06
N ARG A 63 24.58 53.01 -25.28
CA ARG A 63 24.44 54.01 -26.35
C ARG A 63 24.16 55.36 -25.70
N ILE A 64 24.97 56.36 -26.06
CA ILE A 64 24.79 57.74 -25.62
C ILE A 64 24.67 58.62 -26.86
N ASN A 65 23.53 59.28 -27.01
CA ASN A 65 23.28 60.24 -28.08
C ASN A 65 23.17 61.65 -27.48
N SER A 66 23.95 62.57 -28.02
CA SER A 66 24.02 63.98 -27.57
C SER A 66 24.36 64.88 -28.76
N PRO A 67 23.89 66.14 -28.79
CA PRO A 67 24.33 67.14 -29.77
C PRO A 67 25.81 67.54 -29.59
N ASN A 68 26.42 67.26 -28.44
CA ASN A 68 27.77 67.69 -28.08
C ASN A 68 28.74 66.51 -27.97
N ASP A 69 30.04 66.76 -28.14
CA ASP A 69 31.05 65.70 -28.10
C ASP A 69 31.16 65.09 -26.70
N LEU A 70 31.04 63.76 -26.65
CA LEU A 70 31.27 62.98 -25.44
C LEU A 70 32.76 63.06 -25.03
N LYS A 71 33.02 63.47 -23.80
CA LYS A 71 34.37 63.59 -23.22
C LYS A 71 34.70 62.42 -22.31
N GLN A 72 33.75 62.03 -21.47
CA GLN A 72 33.97 61.00 -20.46
C GLN A 72 32.68 60.21 -20.21
N VAL A 73 32.84 58.92 -19.95
CA VAL A 73 31.78 58.10 -19.35
C VAL A 73 32.32 57.36 -18.15
N VAL A 74 31.53 57.38 -17.09
CA VAL A 74 31.78 56.68 -15.83
C VAL A 74 30.61 55.74 -15.57
N VAL A 75 30.92 54.46 -15.30
CA VAL A 75 29.94 53.47 -14.86
C VAL A 75 30.22 53.16 -13.40
N VAL A 76 29.22 53.39 -12.56
CA VAL A 76 29.30 53.27 -11.10
C VAL A 76 28.27 52.25 -10.63
N LEU A 77 28.68 51.31 -9.77
CA LEU A 77 27.79 50.38 -9.08
C LEU A 77 27.91 50.63 -7.58
N ASP A 78 26.82 50.99 -6.92
CA ASP A 78 26.79 51.27 -5.46
C ASP A 78 27.93 52.18 -4.98
N GLU A 79 28.21 53.24 -5.74
CA GLU A 79 29.28 54.22 -5.47
C GLU A 79 30.71 53.76 -5.83
N GLU A 80 30.91 52.51 -6.25
CA GLU A 80 32.19 52.02 -6.77
C GLU A 80 32.30 52.24 -8.29
N GLU A 81 33.34 52.96 -8.71
CA GLU A 81 33.65 53.18 -10.13
C GLU A 81 34.16 51.88 -10.76
N LEU A 82 33.35 51.29 -11.64
CA LEU A 82 33.71 50.07 -12.36
C LEU A 82 34.48 50.38 -13.65
N ILE A 83 34.10 51.46 -14.33
CA ILE A 83 34.62 51.82 -15.63
C ILE A 83 34.72 53.34 -15.74
N ASN A 84 35.85 53.81 -16.28
CA ASN A 84 36.07 55.21 -16.61
C ASN A 84 36.82 55.29 -17.92
N MET A 85 36.14 55.80 -18.94
CA MET A 85 36.63 55.77 -20.31
C MET A 85 36.47 57.12 -21.00
N TRP A 86 37.38 57.35 -21.94
CA TRP A 86 37.46 58.55 -22.77
C TRP A 86 37.15 58.14 -24.22
N GLY A 87 36.11 58.72 -24.83
CA GLY A 87 35.71 58.44 -26.22
C GLY A 87 34.52 57.48 -26.40
N ASN A 88 34.29 57.04 -27.65
CA ASN A 88 33.03 56.42 -28.09
C ASN A 88 33.15 54.90 -28.35
N SER A 89 33.11 54.08 -27.28
CA SER A 89 32.67 52.67 -27.34
C SER A 89 32.52 52.13 -25.92
N ILE A 90 31.33 51.67 -25.52
CA ILE A 90 31.06 51.35 -24.12
C ILE A 90 30.21 50.08 -24.01
N GLY A 91 30.85 48.94 -24.23
CA GLY A 91 30.33 47.66 -23.79
C GLY A 91 31.03 47.24 -22.51
N PHE A 92 30.30 46.62 -21.59
CA PHE A 92 30.89 46.04 -20.39
C PHE A 92 30.22 44.74 -19.99
N VAL A 93 30.93 43.91 -19.23
CA VAL A 93 30.45 42.60 -18.81
C VAL A 93 30.33 42.59 -17.30
N PHE A 94 29.17 42.18 -16.81
CA PHE A 94 28.94 41.92 -15.41
C PHE A 94 29.03 40.41 -15.13
N TYR A 95 29.82 40.06 -14.13
CA TYR A 95 29.89 38.70 -13.59
C TYR A 95 29.11 38.69 -12.26
N PRO A 96 27.99 37.95 -12.15
CA PRO A 96 27.19 37.92 -10.91
C PRO A 96 28.02 37.58 -9.67
N ASP A 97 28.99 36.67 -9.80
CA ASP A 97 29.84 36.19 -8.70
C ASP A 97 30.83 37.25 -8.16
N GLN A 98 30.98 38.38 -8.87
CA GLN A 98 31.86 39.49 -8.48
C GLN A 98 31.10 40.62 -7.77
N VAL A 99 29.77 40.55 -7.73
CA VAL A 99 28.90 41.52 -7.08
C VAL A 99 28.23 40.83 -5.90
N GLU A 100 28.06 41.55 -4.79
CA GLU A 100 27.27 41.03 -3.67
C GLU A 100 25.85 40.68 -4.12
N GLU A 101 25.18 39.83 -3.36
CA GLU A 101 23.81 39.46 -3.67
C GLU A 101 22.83 40.51 -3.14
N GLY A 102 21.86 40.91 -3.96
CA GLY A 102 20.80 41.81 -3.54
C GLY A 102 20.44 42.84 -4.59
N MET A 103 19.99 44.00 -4.10
CA MET A 103 19.63 45.14 -4.93
C MET A 103 20.80 46.11 -4.97
N HIS A 104 21.19 46.50 -6.18
CA HIS A 104 22.29 47.39 -6.48
C HIS A 104 21.81 48.50 -7.42
N LYS A 105 22.46 49.65 -7.37
CA LYS A 105 22.17 50.79 -8.24
C LYS A 105 23.31 50.97 -9.23
N LEU A 106 23.03 50.70 -10.51
CA LEU A 106 23.95 50.99 -11.61
C LEU A 106 23.69 52.42 -12.09
N THR A 107 24.71 53.28 -12.05
CA THR A 107 24.62 54.67 -12.52
C THR A 107 25.63 54.90 -13.64
N ILE A 108 25.15 55.48 -14.73
CA ILE A 108 25.96 55.86 -15.87
C ILE A 108 26.03 57.38 -15.88
N GLY A 109 27.23 57.91 -15.61
CA GLY A 109 27.56 59.33 -15.74
C GLY A 109 28.22 59.61 -17.08
N ALA A 110 27.81 60.68 -17.76
CA ALA A 110 28.41 61.12 -19.01
C ALA A 110 28.71 62.63 -18.96
N ALA A 111 29.89 63.01 -19.43
CA ALA A 111 30.32 64.40 -19.57
C ALA A 111 30.57 64.77 -21.03
N PHE A 112 30.15 65.96 -21.43
CA PHE A 112 30.18 66.46 -22.80
C PHE A 112 30.86 67.82 -22.88
N SER A 113 31.42 68.17 -24.04
CA SER A 113 31.85 69.55 -24.30
C SER A 113 30.67 70.52 -24.22
N SER A 114 30.95 71.79 -23.93
CA SER A 114 29.98 72.87 -24.10
C SER A 114 29.76 73.24 -25.57
N GLY A 115 30.74 73.00 -26.45
CA GLY A 115 30.66 73.27 -27.89
C GLY A 115 30.81 74.75 -28.26
N THR A 116 31.23 75.59 -27.31
CA THR A 116 31.39 77.06 -27.48
C THR A 116 32.74 77.42 -28.10
N GLY A 117 33.74 76.55 -27.99
CA GLY A 117 35.12 76.81 -28.34
C GLY A 117 35.83 77.77 -27.38
N SER A 118 35.26 78.00 -26.19
CA SER A 118 35.82 78.94 -25.20
C SER A 118 37.14 78.43 -24.61
N LEU A 119 37.96 79.35 -24.07
CA LEU A 119 39.15 78.94 -23.30
C LEU A 119 38.76 78.09 -22.09
N ALA A 120 37.60 78.37 -21.47
CA ALA A 120 37.06 77.59 -20.36
C ALA A 120 36.73 76.15 -20.79
N GLU A 121 36.18 75.95 -21.99
CA GLU A 121 35.99 74.61 -22.58
C GLU A 121 37.33 73.92 -22.85
N MET A 122 38.29 74.63 -23.45
CA MET A 122 39.61 74.07 -23.79
C MET A 122 40.41 73.62 -22.56
N VAL A 123 40.21 74.26 -21.40
CA VAL A 123 40.84 73.85 -20.13
C VAL A 123 39.94 72.96 -19.27
N GLY A 124 38.78 72.52 -19.79
CA GLY A 124 37.87 71.59 -19.10
C GLY A 124 37.07 72.20 -17.94
N MET A 125 36.95 73.53 -17.89
CA MET A 125 36.17 74.28 -16.89
C MET A 125 34.73 74.59 -17.35
N GLU A 126 34.37 74.26 -18.59
CA GLU A 126 33.04 74.45 -19.17
C GLU A 126 32.61 73.18 -19.91
N GLY A 127 31.44 72.65 -19.59
CA GLY A 127 30.90 71.41 -20.17
C GLY A 127 29.59 70.99 -19.51
N TYR A 128 28.97 69.95 -20.04
CA TYR A 128 27.76 69.36 -19.48
C TYR A 128 28.07 68.04 -18.79
N ALA A 129 27.34 67.72 -17.74
CA ALA A 129 27.36 66.40 -17.10
C ALA A 129 25.94 65.96 -16.78
N GLY A 130 25.68 64.66 -16.91
CA GLY A 130 24.40 64.05 -16.57
C GLY A 130 24.58 62.61 -16.13
N GLU A 131 23.60 62.11 -15.38
CA GLU A 131 23.58 60.73 -14.89
C GLU A 131 22.21 60.08 -15.13
N LEU A 132 22.22 58.77 -15.39
CA LEU A 132 21.02 57.94 -15.44
C LEU A 132 21.28 56.62 -14.73
N SER A 133 20.30 56.12 -13.98
CA SER A 133 20.46 54.93 -13.14
C SER A 133 19.43 53.85 -13.43
N TRP A 134 19.85 52.59 -13.27
CA TRP A 134 19.03 51.38 -13.31
C TRP A 134 19.13 50.63 -11.98
N ASN A 135 18.06 49.95 -11.59
CA ASN A 135 18.09 48.99 -10.49
C ASN A 135 18.55 47.63 -11.01
N ILE A 136 19.57 47.04 -10.38
CA ILE A 136 20.03 45.69 -10.68
C ILE A 136 19.74 44.80 -9.48
N ARG A 137 19.16 43.63 -9.73
CA ARG A 137 19.02 42.57 -8.74
C ARG A 137 19.95 41.41 -9.08
N VAL A 138 20.97 41.21 -8.25
CA VAL A 138 21.91 40.09 -8.37
C VAL A 138 21.30 38.87 -7.69
N ILE A 139 21.32 37.72 -8.37
CA ILE A 139 20.86 36.43 -7.82
C ILE A 139 21.98 35.41 -7.99
N HIS A 140 22.55 34.97 -6.87
CA HIS A 140 23.56 33.92 -6.88
C HIS A 140 22.94 32.53 -6.90
N ASN A 141 23.56 31.61 -7.64
CA ASN A 141 23.21 30.20 -7.70
C ASN A 141 21.69 29.93 -7.84
N PRO A 142 21.02 30.47 -8.88
CA PRO A 142 19.57 30.35 -9.04
C PRO A 142 19.06 28.90 -9.10
N GLN A 143 19.90 27.97 -9.59
CA GLN A 143 19.64 26.53 -9.58
C GLN A 143 19.40 25.99 -8.16
N ASP A 144 20.20 26.37 -7.17
CA ASP A 144 20.09 25.87 -5.78
C ASP A 144 18.83 26.37 -5.06
N ARG A 145 18.15 27.35 -5.67
CA ARG A 145 16.93 27.99 -5.19
C ARG A 145 15.70 27.60 -5.97
N PHE A 146 15.88 26.82 -7.02
CA PHE A 146 14.79 26.07 -7.60
C PHE A 146 14.55 24.87 -6.70
N LYS A 147 13.41 24.82 -6.01
CA LYS A 147 13.09 23.75 -5.06
C LYS A 147 11.74 23.17 -5.40
N VAL A 148 11.67 21.83 -5.43
CA VAL A 148 10.44 21.08 -5.67
C VAL A 148 10.08 20.32 -4.40
N ASP A 149 8.82 20.41 -4.00
CA ASP A 149 8.26 19.68 -2.88
C ASP A 149 6.86 19.16 -3.27
N TYR A 150 6.19 18.47 -2.36
CA TYR A 150 4.92 17.80 -2.64
C TYR A 150 3.96 17.82 -1.45
N ARG A 151 2.67 17.69 -1.77
CA ARG A 151 1.58 17.57 -0.80
C ARG A 151 0.45 16.73 -1.37
N VAL A 152 -0.53 16.42 -0.53
CA VAL A 152 -1.83 15.91 -0.98
C VAL A 152 -2.79 17.08 -1.03
N ASN A 153 -3.42 17.32 -2.18
CA ASN A 153 -4.35 18.43 -2.36
C ASN A 153 -5.72 18.13 -1.69
N GLU A 154 -6.64 19.11 -1.72
CA GLU A 154 -7.97 18.98 -1.09
C GLU A 154 -8.82 17.85 -1.71
N GLU A 155 -8.58 17.51 -2.98
CA GLU A 155 -9.22 16.41 -3.69
C GLU A 155 -8.58 15.04 -3.38
N GLY A 156 -7.49 15.03 -2.62
CA GLY A 156 -6.76 13.84 -2.18
C GLY A 156 -5.77 13.27 -3.20
N PHE A 157 -5.34 14.05 -4.19
CA PHE A 157 -4.30 13.65 -5.16
C PHE A 157 -2.94 14.22 -4.79
N LEU A 158 -1.86 13.57 -5.26
CA LEU A 158 -0.52 14.10 -5.10
C LEU A 158 -0.37 15.38 -5.94
N GLU A 159 0.11 16.45 -5.33
CA GLU A 159 0.45 17.70 -5.98
C GLU A 159 1.93 18.00 -5.75
N LEU A 160 2.68 18.16 -6.83
CA LEU A 160 4.03 18.73 -6.82
C LEU A 160 3.92 20.24 -6.88
N PHE A 161 4.73 20.96 -6.12
CA PHE A 161 4.83 22.41 -6.19
C PHE A 161 6.28 22.85 -6.12
N TRP A 162 6.58 24.01 -6.68
CA TRP A 162 7.96 24.50 -6.74
C TRP A 162 8.05 26.01 -6.67
N ASP A 163 9.18 26.47 -6.15
CA ASP A 163 9.53 27.88 -6.10
C ASP A 163 10.75 28.16 -6.97
N ASN A 164 10.84 29.39 -7.49
CA ASN A 164 11.97 29.84 -8.28
C ASN A 164 12.38 31.25 -7.86
N ALA A 165 13.68 31.50 -7.71
CA ALA A 165 14.22 32.83 -7.42
C ALA A 165 14.15 33.78 -8.63
N ILE A 166 14.05 33.22 -9.85
CA ILE A 166 13.92 33.96 -11.10
C ILE A 166 12.45 34.42 -11.29
N PRO A 167 12.22 35.69 -11.66
CA PRO A 167 10.87 36.19 -11.91
C PRO A 167 10.17 35.47 -13.06
N GLU A 168 8.85 35.36 -12.95
CA GLU A 168 8.00 34.67 -13.92
C GLU A 168 8.13 35.23 -15.35
N SER A 169 8.43 36.53 -15.49
CA SER A 169 8.63 37.18 -16.80
C SER A 169 9.81 36.61 -17.60
N PHE A 170 10.79 35.99 -16.94
CA PHE A 170 11.96 35.37 -17.56
C PHE A 170 11.79 33.87 -17.80
N ILE A 171 10.75 33.27 -17.23
CA ILE A 171 10.46 31.84 -17.38
C ILE A 171 9.69 31.61 -18.67
N GLU A 172 10.16 30.67 -19.48
CA GLU A 172 9.50 30.24 -20.72
C GLU A 172 8.51 29.10 -20.44
N SER A 173 8.94 28.09 -19.68
CA SER A 173 8.10 26.93 -19.36
C SER A 173 8.64 26.11 -18.19
N TYR A 174 7.78 25.25 -17.64
CA TYR A 174 8.18 24.12 -16.80
C TYR A 174 7.96 22.80 -17.54
N THR A 175 8.85 21.83 -17.36
CA THR A 175 8.66 20.46 -17.85
C THR A 175 8.70 19.50 -16.67
N ILE A 176 7.66 18.67 -16.52
CA ILE A 176 7.54 17.67 -15.46
C ILE A 176 7.68 16.29 -16.11
N HIS A 177 8.64 15.53 -15.62
CA HIS A 177 8.82 14.12 -15.94
C HIS A 177 8.40 13.28 -14.73
N SER A 178 7.36 12.46 -14.91
CA SER A 178 6.78 11.61 -13.86
C SER A 178 6.74 10.15 -14.31
N GLY A 179 7.80 9.66 -14.97
CA GLY A 179 7.81 8.47 -15.84
C GLY A 179 7.33 7.13 -15.26
N LEU A 180 7.02 7.03 -13.97
CA LEU A 180 6.37 5.86 -13.35
C LEU A 180 4.86 6.02 -13.14
N THR A 181 4.33 7.24 -13.20
CA THR A 181 2.92 7.51 -12.94
C THR A 181 2.19 8.03 -14.17
N GLN A 182 2.91 8.63 -15.13
CA GLN A 182 2.38 9.11 -16.41
C GLN A 182 3.33 8.79 -17.56
N GLU A 183 2.79 8.55 -18.76
CA GLU A 183 3.55 8.07 -19.92
C GLU A 183 4.38 9.16 -20.62
N SER A 184 4.00 10.42 -20.49
CA SER A 184 4.58 11.54 -21.22
C SER A 184 4.93 12.72 -20.32
N ASP A 185 6.00 13.42 -20.66
CA ASP A 185 6.35 14.69 -20.02
C ASP A 185 5.24 15.73 -20.21
N ILE A 186 4.99 16.51 -19.17
CA ILE A 186 4.02 17.59 -19.19
C ILE A 186 4.74 18.91 -19.22
N THR A 187 4.40 19.77 -20.19
CA THR A 187 4.96 21.12 -20.31
C THR A 187 3.92 22.17 -19.95
N ILE A 188 4.26 23.03 -18.99
CA ILE A 188 3.44 24.16 -18.54
C ILE A 188 4.07 25.45 -19.06
N TYR A 189 3.40 26.13 -19.99
CA TYR A 189 3.86 27.41 -20.55
C TYR A 189 3.45 28.63 -19.73
N ASN A 190 2.52 28.45 -18.77
CA ASN A 190 2.15 29.51 -17.85
C ASN A 190 3.14 29.59 -16.69
N ALA A 191 4.02 30.59 -16.71
CA ALA A 191 5.02 30.79 -15.68
C ALA A 191 4.45 30.97 -14.26
N THR A 192 3.19 31.40 -14.12
CA THR A 192 2.49 31.59 -12.83
C THR A 192 1.96 30.28 -12.24
N GLN A 193 1.85 29.23 -13.04
CA GLN A 193 1.45 27.91 -12.57
C GLN A 193 2.66 27.17 -12.00
N LYS A 194 2.78 27.20 -10.68
CA LYS A 194 3.91 26.64 -9.90
C LYS A 194 3.61 25.27 -9.28
N SER A 195 2.58 24.58 -9.78
CA SER A 195 2.22 23.26 -9.31
C SER A 195 1.65 22.36 -10.40
N PHE A 196 1.68 21.07 -10.11
CA PHE A 196 1.24 19.98 -10.98
C PHE A 196 0.60 18.86 -10.15
N VAL A 197 -0.59 18.42 -10.56
CA VAL A 197 -1.30 17.32 -9.90
C VAL A 197 -1.03 16.02 -10.65
N ASP A 198 -0.57 15.00 -9.92
CA ASP A 198 -0.37 13.66 -10.42
C ASP A 198 -1.56 12.76 -10.05
N TYR A 199 -2.45 12.54 -11.01
CA TYR A 199 -3.61 11.66 -10.88
C TYR A 199 -3.25 10.16 -10.93
N GLY A 200 -2.02 9.82 -11.33
CA GLY A 200 -1.52 8.46 -11.43
C GLY A 200 -0.87 7.95 -10.14
N TYR A 201 -0.54 8.81 -9.18
CA TYR A 201 0.09 8.39 -7.92
C TYR A 201 -0.92 8.05 -6.83
N VAL A 202 -0.67 6.95 -6.11
CA VAL A 202 -1.49 6.49 -4.97
C VAL A 202 -0.62 6.15 -3.77
N CYS A 203 0.37 5.25 -3.96
CA CYS A 203 1.34 4.82 -2.96
C CYS A 203 2.58 4.19 -3.62
N GLY A 204 3.56 3.81 -2.81
CA GLY A 204 4.83 3.22 -3.24
C GLY A 204 5.83 4.27 -3.71
N TYR A 205 6.89 3.76 -4.35
CA TYR A 205 7.95 4.59 -4.92
C TYR A 205 7.48 5.32 -6.19
N ALA A 206 7.76 6.61 -6.25
CA ALA A 206 7.70 7.45 -7.44
C ALA A 206 8.90 8.39 -7.51
N PHE A 207 9.31 8.71 -8.74
CA PHE A 207 10.39 9.63 -9.04
C PHE A 207 9.89 10.70 -9.98
N TYR A 208 10.17 11.95 -9.64
CA TYR A 208 9.81 13.12 -10.41
C TYR A 208 11.04 13.95 -10.73
N GLU A 209 11.00 14.57 -11.89
CA GLU A 209 11.96 15.59 -12.29
C GLU A 209 11.20 16.78 -12.83
N VAL A 210 11.45 17.95 -12.25
CA VAL A 210 10.88 19.21 -12.72
C VAL A 210 12.01 20.03 -13.30
N LYS A 211 11.80 20.61 -14.48
CA LYS A 211 12.72 21.53 -15.12
C LYS A 211 12.06 22.89 -15.27
N THR A 212 12.78 23.96 -14.98
CA THR A 212 12.40 25.32 -15.41
C THR A 212 13.27 25.70 -16.59
N ARG A 213 12.66 26.09 -17.71
CA ARG A 213 13.34 26.67 -18.87
C ARG A 213 13.14 28.19 -18.87
N LEU A 214 14.23 28.92 -18.93
CA LEU A 214 14.23 30.37 -19.09
C LEU A 214 14.24 30.76 -20.56
N LYS A 215 13.78 31.98 -20.86
CA LYS A 215 13.70 32.52 -22.24
C LYS A 215 15.07 32.69 -22.91
N ASP A 216 16.15 32.76 -22.14
CA ASP A 216 17.53 32.83 -22.62
C ASP A 216 18.12 31.43 -22.93
N GLY A 217 17.35 30.36 -22.71
CA GLY A 217 17.75 28.98 -22.95
C GLY A 217 18.34 28.25 -21.74
N MET A 218 18.55 28.93 -20.61
CA MET A 218 19.02 28.29 -19.38
C MET A 218 17.96 27.32 -18.83
N VAL A 219 18.40 26.19 -18.28
CA VAL A 219 17.50 25.19 -17.70
C VAL A 219 17.95 24.86 -16.29
N PHE A 220 17.04 25.03 -15.34
CA PHE A 220 17.19 24.51 -13.98
C PHE A 220 16.46 23.19 -13.85
N ARG A 221 16.97 22.30 -13.02
CA ARG A 221 16.39 20.96 -12.80
C ARG A 221 16.40 20.59 -11.33
N GLU A 222 15.29 20.07 -10.84
CA GLU A 222 15.20 19.44 -9.54
C GLU A 222 14.58 18.05 -9.64
N THR A 223 14.94 17.19 -8.71
CA THR A 223 14.44 15.81 -8.65
C THR A 223 13.87 15.50 -7.28
N LEU A 224 12.74 14.79 -7.26
CA LEU A 224 12.04 14.41 -6.04
C LEU A 224 11.72 12.92 -6.08
N SER A 225 12.10 12.19 -5.04
CA SER A 225 11.69 10.82 -4.82
C SER A 225 10.70 10.74 -3.66
N ILE A 226 9.59 10.03 -3.88
CA ILE A 226 8.55 9.80 -2.88
C ILE A 226 8.46 8.29 -2.69
N ASP A 227 8.50 7.82 -1.45
CA ASP A 227 8.22 6.42 -1.13
C ASP A 227 7.22 6.35 0.03
N ARG A 228 6.03 5.81 -0.26
CA ARG A 228 4.93 5.69 0.71
C ARG A 228 4.52 4.22 0.82
N PRO A 229 4.22 3.72 2.03
CA PRO A 229 3.88 2.33 2.20
C PRO A 229 2.64 1.95 1.37
N THR A 230 2.67 0.76 0.79
CA THR A 230 1.46 0.11 0.26
C THR A 230 0.53 -0.20 1.45
N PRO A 231 -0.80 -0.07 1.30
CA PRO A 231 -1.75 -0.41 2.36
C PRO A 231 -1.52 -1.80 2.95
N ALA A 232 -1.65 -1.97 4.27
CA ALA A 232 -1.77 -3.29 4.87
C ALA A 232 -3.24 -3.75 4.86
N VAL A 233 -3.47 -5.07 4.72
CA VAL A 233 -4.80 -5.68 4.67
C VAL A 233 -5.12 -6.31 6.01
N TYR A 234 -6.33 -6.08 6.49
CA TYR A 234 -6.85 -6.56 7.77
C TYR A 234 -8.22 -7.21 7.60
N PHE A 235 -8.59 -7.97 8.62
CA PHE A 235 -9.80 -8.78 8.65
C PHE A 235 -10.51 -8.61 9.98
N GLU A 236 -11.84 -8.64 9.94
CA GLU A 236 -12.69 -8.63 11.13
C GLU A 236 -13.85 -9.61 10.91
N ASP A 237 -13.92 -10.60 11.80
CA ASP A 237 -15.04 -11.56 11.86
C ASP A 237 -16.26 -10.84 12.44
N ILE A 238 -17.23 -10.51 11.59
CA ILE A 238 -18.47 -9.86 12.04
C ILE A 238 -19.39 -10.92 12.66
N ASP A 239 -19.64 -11.99 11.91
CA ASP A 239 -20.49 -13.11 12.32
C ASP A 239 -20.17 -14.37 11.48
N LEU A 240 -20.97 -15.43 11.62
CA LEU A 240 -20.78 -16.71 10.91
C LEU A 240 -20.98 -16.61 9.38
N ASN A 241 -21.62 -15.54 8.91
CA ASN A 241 -22.01 -15.31 7.53
C ASN A 241 -21.20 -14.19 6.87
N ASN A 242 -20.61 -13.27 7.64
CA ASN A 242 -19.99 -12.05 7.13
C ASN A 242 -18.55 -11.85 7.63
N LEU A 243 -17.66 -11.58 6.67
CA LEU A 243 -16.28 -11.17 6.90
C LEU A 243 -16.09 -9.75 6.41
N ARG A 244 -15.53 -8.88 7.26
CA ARG A 244 -15.04 -7.58 6.82
C ARG A 244 -13.59 -7.68 6.38
N VAL A 245 -13.32 -7.21 5.17
CA VAL A 245 -11.96 -6.98 4.68
C VAL A 245 -11.74 -5.47 4.62
N TYR A 246 -10.66 -4.98 5.21
CA TYR A 246 -10.34 -3.56 5.20
C TYR A 246 -8.82 -3.34 5.10
N TRP A 247 -8.41 -2.16 4.66
CA TRP A 247 -6.99 -1.84 4.49
C TRP A 247 -6.69 -0.39 4.85
N ASP A 248 -5.41 -0.09 5.06
CA ASP A 248 -4.99 1.28 5.34
C ASP A 248 -5.33 2.22 4.18
N LYS A 249 -5.74 3.44 4.51
CA LYS A 249 -5.92 4.47 3.49
C LYS A 249 -4.56 4.77 2.84
N PRO A 250 -4.42 4.67 1.50
CA PRO A 250 -3.18 5.02 0.83
C PRO A 250 -2.89 6.52 0.94
N PHE A 251 -1.66 6.91 0.58
CA PHE A 251 -1.21 8.30 0.69
C PHE A 251 -2.05 9.26 -0.16
N ALA A 252 -2.37 8.89 -1.40
CA ALA A 252 -3.28 9.61 -2.29
C ALA A 252 -4.50 8.74 -2.65
N ASN A 253 -5.56 9.36 -3.13
CA ASN A 253 -6.83 8.71 -3.47
C ASN A 253 -6.67 7.71 -4.62
N GLY A 254 -7.14 6.49 -4.40
CA GLY A 254 -7.10 5.40 -5.39
C GLY A 254 -8.44 4.69 -5.55
N ARG A 255 -8.42 3.62 -6.34
CA ARG A 255 -9.48 2.61 -6.40
C ARG A 255 -8.89 1.23 -6.18
N PHE A 256 -9.74 0.29 -5.77
CA PHE A 256 -9.30 -1.02 -5.31
C PHE A 256 -10.07 -2.15 -5.97
N ASN A 257 -9.36 -3.22 -6.31
CA ASN A 257 -9.94 -4.52 -6.62
C ASN A 257 -9.52 -5.51 -5.55
N ILE A 258 -10.41 -6.43 -5.19
CA ILE A 258 -10.11 -7.50 -4.24
C ILE A 258 -10.12 -8.81 -5.00
N ILE A 259 -9.00 -9.51 -4.95
CA ILE A 259 -8.77 -10.78 -5.63
C ILE A 259 -8.53 -11.85 -4.56
N LEU A 260 -9.24 -12.96 -4.68
CA LEU A 260 -9.12 -14.13 -3.82
C LEU A 260 -8.33 -15.23 -4.55
N ASP A 261 -7.29 -15.75 -3.88
CA ASP A 261 -6.40 -16.82 -4.34
C ASP A 261 -5.88 -16.63 -5.79
N ASP A 262 -5.39 -15.43 -6.11
CA ASP A 262 -4.82 -15.04 -7.42
C ASP A 262 -5.74 -15.15 -8.64
N LYS A 263 -7.00 -15.56 -8.48
CA LYS A 263 -7.86 -15.96 -9.61
C LYS A 263 -9.22 -15.27 -9.63
N ASN A 264 -9.81 -15.04 -8.46
CA ASN A 264 -11.21 -14.65 -8.36
C ASN A 264 -11.33 -13.19 -7.91
N ILE A 265 -11.66 -12.29 -8.83
CA ILE A 265 -12.03 -10.91 -8.48
C ILE A 265 -13.39 -10.95 -7.78
N ILE A 266 -13.42 -10.69 -6.48
CA ILE A 266 -14.66 -10.70 -5.68
C ILE A 266 -15.29 -9.30 -5.58
N ALA A 267 -14.49 -8.25 -5.81
CA ALA A 267 -14.97 -6.87 -5.90
C ALA A 267 -14.02 -6.04 -6.77
N SER A 268 -14.56 -5.04 -7.47
CA SER A 268 -13.76 -4.16 -8.33
C SER A 268 -14.20 -2.69 -8.24
N ASN A 269 -13.27 -1.79 -8.56
CA ASN A 269 -13.48 -0.34 -8.60
C ASN A 269 -14.00 0.26 -7.28
N LEU A 270 -13.62 -0.33 -6.15
CA LEU A 270 -13.97 0.20 -4.83
C LEU A 270 -13.24 1.53 -4.61
N GLN A 271 -13.92 2.53 -4.06
CA GLN A 271 -13.31 3.81 -3.66
C GLN A 271 -13.15 3.93 -2.14
N ASP A 272 -13.81 3.05 -1.40
CA ASP A 272 -13.62 2.92 0.04
C ASP A 272 -12.50 1.93 0.36
N THR A 273 -12.06 1.92 1.61
CA THR A 273 -10.98 1.09 2.16
C THR A 273 -11.51 -0.14 2.89
N THR A 274 -12.78 -0.49 2.66
CA THR A 274 -13.43 -1.63 3.31
C THR A 274 -14.51 -2.26 2.44
N ILE A 275 -14.74 -3.55 2.63
CA ILE A 275 -15.86 -4.30 2.08
C ILE A 275 -16.33 -5.34 3.10
N THR A 276 -17.60 -5.73 3.02
CA THR A 276 -18.12 -6.94 3.69
C THR A 276 -18.43 -7.98 2.63
N ILE A 277 -17.93 -9.20 2.82
CA ILE A 277 -18.13 -10.33 1.92
C ILE A 277 -18.67 -11.54 2.70
N PRO A 278 -19.25 -12.55 2.02
CA PRO A 278 -19.61 -13.80 2.67
C PRO A 278 -18.42 -14.46 3.37
N GLN A 279 -18.66 -15.02 4.56
CA GLN A 279 -17.66 -15.68 5.39
C GLN A 279 -17.01 -16.86 4.66
N LEU A 280 -15.69 -16.99 4.82
CA LEU A 280 -14.90 -18.05 4.19
C LEU A 280 -14.44 -19.05 5.25
N TRP A 281 -15.06 -20.23 5.23
CA TRP A 281 -14.74 -21.30 6.17
C TRP A 281 -13.68 -22.26 5.60
N GLY A 282 -12.86 -22.79 6.50
CA GLY A 282 -11.91 -23.86 6.19
C GLY A 282 -10.48 -23.39 5.97
N LYS A 283 -9.95 -23.60 4.76
CA LYS A 283 -8.52 -23.36 4.47
C LYS A 283 -8.17 -21.86 4.51
N THR A 284 -6.93 -21.56 4.87
CA THR A 284 -6.35 -20.22 4.71
C THR A 284 -6.50 -19.74 3.28
N ARG A 285 -7.05 -18.53 3.12
CA ARG A 285 -7.26 -17.86 1.84
C ARG A 285 -6.35 -16.66 1.72
N GLN A 286 -5.82 -16.43 0.53
CA GLN A 286 -5.04 -15.24 0.24
C GLN A 286 -5.94 -14.18 -0.40
N PHE A 287 -5.96 -13.01 0.21
CA PHE A 287 -6.58 -11.80 -0.31
C PHE A 287 -5.51 -10.89 -0.88
N ILE A 288 -5.80 -10.34 -2.05
CA ILE A 288 -4.95 -9.39 -2.74
C ILE A 288 -5.77 -8.14 -2.98
N VAL A 289 -5.34 -7.03 -2.39
CA VAL A 289 -5.89 -5.71 -2.67
C VAL A 289 -5.02 -5.08 -3.75
N GLU A 290 -5.54 -5.03 -4.96
CA GLU A 290 -4.93 -4.32 -6.07
C GLU A 290 -5.27 -2.83 -5.94
N VAL A 291 -4.24 -2.01 -5.72
CA VAL A 291 -4.34 -0.56 -5.56
C VAL A 291 -4.04 0.10 -6.89
N LYS A 292 -4.96 0.94 -7.35
CA LYS A 292 -4.91 1.61 -8.66
C LYS A 292 -5.22 3.10 -8.56
N PRO A 293 -4.78 3.91 -9.54
CA PRO A 293 -5.23 5.30 -9.67
C PRO A 293 -6.74 5.41 -9.67
N ARG A 294 -7.27 6.43 -8.99
CA ARG A 294 -8.72 6.67 -8.93
C ARG A 294 -9.30 6.94 -10.32
N ILE A 295 -8.57 7.67 -11.16
CA ILE A 295 -8.94 7.96 -12.55
C ILE A 295 -8.34 6.88 -13.45
N GLY A 296 -9.20 6.10 -14.11
CA GLY A 296 -8.79 4.91 -14.86
C GLY A 296 -7.88 5.18 -16.07
N GLU A 297 -7.89 6.39 -16.62
CA GLU A 297 -7.03 6.80 -17.74
C GLU A 297 -5.54 6.77 -17.40
N TYR A 298 -5.20 6.90 -16.11
CA TYR A 298 -3.81 6.85 -15.64
C TYR A 298 -3.38 5.44 -15.23
N ASP A 299 -4.26 4.43 -15.25
CA ASP A 299 -3.94 3.05 -14.84
C ASP A 299 -2.91 2.41 -15.78
N ASN A 300 -1.72 2.15 -15.25
CA ASN A 300 -0.62 1.54 -15.98
C ASN A 300 0.15 0.52 -15.10
N PHE A 301 1.12 -0.17 -15.68
CA PHE A 301 1.85 -1.22 -14.99
C PHE A 301 2.64 -0.72 -13.77
N HIS A 302 3.08 0.55 -13.77
CA HIS A 302 3.97 1.10 -12.75
C HIS A 302 3.23 1.64 -11.52
N ASN A 303 2.00 2.12 -11.68
CA ASN A 303 1.17 2.64 -10.59
C ASN A 303 0.13 1.66 -10.03
N LYS A 304 0.06 0.45 -10.60
CA LYS A 304 -0.58 -0.69 -9.97
C LYS A 304 0.30 -1.23 -8.83
N LYS A 305 -0.20 -1.18 -7.60
CA LYS A 305 0.42 -1.83 -6.44
C LYS A 305 -0.47 -2.95 -5.91
N VAL A 306 0.12 -3.88 -5.17
CA VAL A 306 -0.59 -5.01 -4.57
C VAL A 306 -0.26 -5.10 -3.09
N ALA A 307 -1.30 -5.27 -2.28
CA ALA A 307 -1.20 -5.62 -0.87
C ALA A 307 -1.76 -7.02 -0.66
N TYR A 308 -1.18 -7.76 0.28
CA TYR A 308 -1.57 -9.13 0.58
C TYR A 308 -2.06 -9.24 2.02
N GLY A 309 -3.09 -10.05 2.22
CA GLY A 309 -3.53 -10.49 3.54
C GLY A 309 -3.95 -11.96 3.47
N ASN A 310 -3.60 -12.74 4.47
CA ASN A 310 -4.08 -14.11 4.60
C ASN A 310 -5.12 -14.17 5.70
N PHE A 311 -6.21 -14.90 5.45
CA PHE A 311 -7.28 -15.04 6.41
C PHE A 311 -7.75 -16.49 6.49
N THR A 312 -8.04 -16.93 7.71
CA THR A 312 -8.62 -18.23 8.03
C THR A 312 -9.61 -18.04 9.16
N GLN A 313 -10.85 -18.47 8.97
CA GLN A 313 -11.80 -18.53 10.08
C GLN A 313 -11.41 -19.64 11.05
N GLY A 314 -11.31 -19.30 12.33
CA GLY A 314 -11.01 -20.25 13.41
C GLY A 314 -9.57 -20.23 13.90
N ILE A 315 -9.25 -21.12 14.85
CA ILE A 315 -7.95 -21.16 15.51
C ILE A 315 -7.25 -22.48 15.19
N TYR A 316 -6.00 -22.38 14.73
CA TYR A 316 -5.14 -23.54 14.53
C TYR A 316 -4.46 -23.93 15.85
N LEU A 317 -4.71 -25.15 16.32
CA LEU A 317 -4.15 -25.66 17.58
C LEU A 317 -2.66 -26.07 17.51
N ASP A 318 -1.98 -25.82 16.38
CA ASP A 318 -0.58 -26.19 16.13
C ASP A 318 -0.27 -27.68 16.36
N ILE A 319 -1.22 -28.55 15.93
CA ILE A 319 -1.13 -30.00 16.11
C ILE A 319 -0.57 -30.64 14.83
N PRO A 320 0.50 -31.45 14.94
CA PRO A 320 1.10 -32.15 13.81
C PRO A 320 0.28 -33.39 13.41
N ASN A 321 0.34 -33.74 12.12
CA ASN A 321 -0.23 -34.98 11.51
C ASN A 321 -1.77 -35.10 11.62
N TRP A 322 -2.48 -35.25 10.50
CA TRP A 322 -3.96 -35.24 10.35
C TRP A 322 -4.75 -35.55 11.64
N PRO A 323 -5.02 -34.54 12.48
CA PRO A 323 -5.49 -34.79 13.84
C PRO A 323 -6.92 -35.28 13.85
N LEU A 324 -7.18 -36.23 14.74
CA LEU A 324 -8.52 -36.69 15.09
C LEU A 324 -9.13 -35.74 16.12
N TYR A 325 -10.46 -35.64 16.17
CA TYR A 325 -11.14 -34.78 17.14
C TYR A 325 -12.36 -35.46 17.74
N ALA A 326 -12.55 -35.24 19.04
CA ALA A 326 -13.82 -35.43 19.73
C ALA A 326 -14.03 -34.28 20.71
N TYR A 327 -15.26 -33.81 20.84
CA TYR A 327 -15.63 -32.78 21.80
C TYR A 327 -16.45 -33.39 22.92
N ASN A 328 -16.12 -33.00 24.15
CA ASN A 328 -16.88 -33.33 25.34
C ASN A 328 -17.62 -32.09 25.83
N GLY A 329 -18.94 -32.06 25.66
CA GLY A 329 -19.77 -30.93 26.10
C GLY A 329 -19.95 -30.83 27.62
N THR A 330 -19.74 -31.92 28.36
CA THR A 330 -19.87 -31.92 29.83
C THR A 330 -18.72 -31.15 30.49
N ASP A 331 -17.49 -31.41 30.06
CA ASP A 331 -16.29 -30.77 30.59
C ASP A 331 -15.83 -29.57 29.76
N ASN A 332 -16.45 -29.34 28.59
CA ASN A 332 -16.01 -28.38 27.59
C ASN A 332 -14.55 -28.61 27.16
N ILE A 333 -14.22 -29.87 26.81
CA ILE A 333 -12.87 -30.31 26.43
C ILE A 333 -12.84 -30.79 24.97
N ILE A 334 -11.80 -30.43 24.24
CA ILE A 334 -11.46 -31.00 22.93
C ILE A 334 -10.38 -32.06 23.14
N TYR A 335 -10.71 -33.30 22.77
CA TYR A 335 -9.77 -34.40 22.69
C TYR A 335 -9.27 -34.56 21.26
N THR A 336 -7.96 -34.75 21.10
CA THR A 336 -7.33 -34.82 19.79
C THR A 336 -6.06 -35.67 19.80
N SER A 337 -5.54 -36.01 18.63
CA SER A 337 -4.30 -36.77 18.46
C SER A 337 -3.14 -35.88 18.06
N SER A 338 -2.02 -35.95 18.77
CA SER A 338 -0.73 -35.39 18.35
C SER A 338 0.25 -36.53 18.15
N TYR A 339 0.49 -36.92 16.90
CA TYR A 339 1.12 -38.19 16.56
C TYR A 339 0.40 -39.39 17.22
N ASP A 340 1.07 -40.09 18.13
CA ASP A 340 0.51 -41.22 18.89
C ASP A 340 -0.03 -40.83 20.26
N ASP A 341 0.01 -39.54 20.60
CA ASP A 341 -0.48 -39.05 21.89
C ASP A 341 -1.95 -38.64 21.78
N LEU A 342 -2.75 -39.03 22.77
CA LEU A 342 -4.06 -38.43 23.02
C LEU A 342 -3.83 -37.16 23.86
N VAL A 343 -4.40 -36.05 23.42
CA VAL A 343 -4.23 -34.74 24.01
C VAL A 343 -5.59 -34.15 24.35
N ALA A 344 -5.69 -33.51 25.51
CA ALA A 344 -6.87 -32.76 25.93
C ALA A 344 -6.58 -31.26 25.94
N PHE A 345 -7.49 -30.47 25.38
CA PHE A 345 -7.48 -29.01 25.39
C PHE A 345 -8.76 -28.48 26.01
N ASP A 346 -8.66 -27.40 26.78
CA ASP A 346 -9.81 -26.63 27.22
C ASP A 346 -10.43 -25.93 26.00
N ALA A 347 -11.72 -26.13 25.73
CA ALA A 347 -12.33 -25.67 24.48
C ALA A 347 -12.53 -24.14 24.43
N THR A 348 -12.45 -23.44 25.57
CA THR A 348 -12.60 -21.98 25.63
C THR A 348 -11.25 -21.27 25.46
N SER A 349 -10.26 -21.66 26.25
CA SER A 349 -8.92 -21.05 26.26
C SER A 349 -7.96 -21.66 25.24
N LEU A 350 -8.30 -22.84 24.71
CA LEU A 350 -7.47 -23.65 23.81
C LEU A 350 -6.10 -23.99 24.40
N GLN A 351 -5.96 -23.92 25.72
CA GLN A 351 -4.76 -24.35 26.43
C GLN A 351 -4.77 -25.87 26.61
N LYS A 352 -3.61 -26.48 26.39
CA LYS A 352 -3.41 -27.91 26.63
C LYS A 352 -3.59 -28.21 28.11
N ILE A 353 -4.51 -29.10 28.43
CA ILE A 353 -4.77 -29.60 29.80
C ILE A 353 -3.78 -30.72 30.12
N ASN A 354 -3.71 -31.74 29.26
CA ASN A 354 -2.92 -32.94 29.50
C ASN A 354 -2.63 -33.70 28.19
N SER A 355 -1.71 -34.67 28.24
CA SER A 355 -1.48 -35.63 27.15
C SER A 355 -0.98 -36.97 27.67
N VAL A 356 -1.35 -38.05 26.98
CA VAL A 356 -0.88 -39.40 27.26
C VAL A 356 -0.43 -40.09 25.97
N PRO A 357 0.72 -40.80 25.95
CA PRO A 357 1.11 -41.59 24.79
C PRO A 357 0.25 -42.84 24.65
N ILE A 358 -0.38 -43.03 23.49
CA ILE A 358 -1.16 -44.22 23.14
C ILE A 358 -0.47 -44.96 21.98
N LYS A 359 0.63 -45.64 22.33
CA LYS A 359 1.44 -46.40 21.38
C LYS A 359 0.80 -47.77 21.10
N GLY A 360 -0.03 -47.82 20.06
CA GLY A 360 -0.48 -49.09 19.47
C GLY A 360 0.62 -49.69 18.59
N ASN A 361 0.82 -51.01 18.63
CA ASN A 361 1.70 -51.70 17.69
C ASN A 361 0.87 -52.09 16.44
N PRO A 362 1.39 -52.01 15.20
CA PRO A 362 2.55 -51.25 14.77
C PRO A 362 2.29 -49.73 14.60
N TRP A 363 1.03 -49.24 14.74
CA TRP A 363 0.61 -47.98 14.10
C TRP A 363 -0.19 -46.95 14.94
N GLY A 364 -0.27 -47.11 16.27
CA GLY A 364 -0.81 -46.11 17.21
C GLY A 364 -2.09 -45.37 16.80
N LEU A 365 -2.16 -44.07 17.11
CA LEU A 365 -3.23 -43.16 16.62
C LEU A 365 -2.89 -42.60 15.24
N LEU A 366 -1.61 -42.64 14.84
CA LEU A 366 -1.05 -42.00 13.64
C LEU A 366 -1.75 -42.39 12.33
N TYR A 367 -2.17 -43.66 12.20
CA TYR A 367 -2.70 -44.22 10.95
C TYR A 367 -4.21 -44.46 11.00
N GLY A 368 -4.94 -43.42 11.40
CA GLY A 368 -6.40 -43.40 11.32
C GLY A 368 -7.10 -44.01 12.52
N GLY A 369 -6.55 -43.83 13.71
CA GLY A 369 -7.29 -44.13 14.95
C GLY A 369 -8.67 -43.45 15.00
N LYS A 370 -9.40 -43.69 16.07
CA LYS A 370 -10.68 -43.01 16.34
C LYS A 370 -10.68 -42.46 17.75
N ILE A 371 -11.24 -41.27 17.92
CA ILE A 371 -11.48 -40.68 19.23
C ILE A 371 -12.98 -40.47 19.35
N ALA A 372 -13.55 -40.85 20.49
CA ALA A 372 -14.95 -40.62 20.82
C ALA A 372 -15.05 -40.11 22.25
N SER A 373 -16.01 -39.23 22.50
CA SER A 373 -16.29 -38.69 23.83
C SER A 373 -17.69 -39.10 24.25
N ALA A 374 -17.88 -39.40 25.53
CA ALA A 374 -19.21 -39.59 26.08
C ALA A 374 -19.95 -38.24 26.15
N PRO A 375 -21.28 -38.22 25.91
CA PRO A 375 -22.06 -36.99 25.91
C PRO A 375 -22.41 -36.49 27.33
N HIS A 376 -22.44 -37.40 28.31
CA HIS A 376 -23.04 -37.16 29.63
C HIS A 376 -22.03 -37.13 30.80
N ASN A 377 -20.77 -37.45 30.52
CA ASN A 377 -19.70 -37.50 31.52
C ASN A 377 -18.35 -37.28 30.81
N SER A 378 -17.26 -37.30 31.58
CA SER A 378 -15.89 -37.00 31.12
C SER A 378 -15.21 -38.08 30.27
N THR A 379 -15.87 -39.22 30.03
CA THR A 379 -15.25 -40.40 29.43
C THR A 379 -14.81 -40.13 27.98
N VAL A 380 -13.62 -40.60 27.63
CA VAL A 380 -13.06 -40.53 26.28
C VAL A 380 -12.50 -41.89 25.87
N ALA A 381 -12.81 -42.31 24.66
CA ALA A 381 -12.26 -43.50 24.03
C ALA A 381 -11.27 -43.11 22.93
N ALA A 382 -10.14 -43.81 22.87
CA ALA A 382 -9.13 -43.70 21.83
C ALA A 382 -8.83 -45.10 21.27
N MET A 383 -9.13 -45.30 19.99
CA MET A 383 -8.91 -46.56 19.28
C MET A 383 -7.62 -46.48 18.46
N THR A 384 -6.75 -47.46 18.65
CA THR A 384 -5.48 -47.64 17.92
C THR A 384 -5.53 -48.83 16.98
N GLY A 385 -4.49 -49.06 16.19
CA GLY A 385 -4.39 -50.23 15.30
C GLY A 385 -4.53 -51.62 15.95
N GLU A 386 -4.49 -51.74 17.29
CA GLU A 386 -4.59 -53.02 18.02
C GLU A 386 -5.70 -53.05 19.07
N GLU A 387 -5.88 -51.96 19.79
CA GLU A 387 -6.66 -51.91 21.03
C GLU A 387 -7.41 -50.59 21.18
N THR A 388 -8.45 -50.61 22.02
CA THR A 388 -9.19 -49.42 22.41
C THR A 388 -8.93 -49.10 23.86
N TRP A 389 -8.57 -47.85 24.13
CA TRP A 389 -8.34 -47.28 25.45
C TRP A 389 -9.53 -46.41 25.82
N ILE A 390 -10.15 -46.65 26.96
CA ILE A 390 -11.24 -45.82 27.49
C ILE A 390 -10.79 -45.22 28.82
N PHE A 391 -10.66 -43.90 28.84
CA PHE A 391 -10.33 -43.13 30.04
C PHE A 391 -11.60 -42.53 30.62
N SER A 392 -11.67 -42.47 31.95
CA SER A 392 -12.79 -41.84 32.64
C SER A 392 -12.82 -40.32 32.52
N ASP A 393 -11.66 -39.69 32.26
CA ASP A 393 -11.51 -38.24 32.08
C ASP A 393 -10.15 -37.85 31.46
N SER A 394 -9.94 -36.54 31.31
CA SER A 394 -8.73 -35.91 30.75
C SER A 394 -7.46 -36.06 31.60
N ARG A 395 -7.51 -36.64 32.80
CA ARG A 395 -6.31 -36.99 33.58
C ARG A 395 -5.58 -38.20 32.97
N PHE A 396 -6.28 -38.98 32.15
CA PHE A 396 -5.73 -40.15 31.44
C PHE A 396 -5.12 -41.22 32.35
N VAL A 397 -5.78 -41.52 33.47
CA VAL A 397 -5.30 -42.47 34.47
C VAL A 397 -6.12 -43.76 34.43
N ASN A 398 -5.44 -44.92 34.58
CA ASN A 398 -6.05 -46.25 34.69
C ASN A 398 -7.13 -46.54 33.62
N PRO A 399 -6.77 -46.53 32.32
CA PRO A 399 -7.72 -46.79 31.26
C PRO A 399 -8.27 -48.22 31.31
N VAL A 400 -9.53 -48.36 30.91
CA VAL A 400 -10.10 -49.65 30.51
C VAL A 400 -9.58 -49.97 29.11
N ILE A 401 -9.01 -51.16 28.92
CA ILE A 401 -8.41 -51.58 27.66
C ILE A 401 -9.18 -52.76 27.07
N ILE A 402 -9.69 -52.60 25.84
CA ILE A 402 -10.43 -53.66 25.13
C ILE A 402 -9.53 -54.28 24.06
N LYS A 403 -9.24 -55.59 24.18
CA LYS A 403 -8.41 -56.39 23.26
C LYS A 403 -9.11 -57.65 22.75
N PRO A 404 -9.01 -57.97 21.44
CA PRO A 404 -8.53 -57.13 20.34
C PRO A 404 -9.68 -56.26 19.80
N LEU A 405 -9.61 -54.94 20.00
CA LEU A 405 -10.58 -53.99 19.42
C LEU A 405 -9.83 -52.82 18.80
N SER A 406 -9.46 -52.97 17.53
CA SER A 406 -8.68 -51.98 16.79
C SER A 406 -9.55 -50.94 16.08
N GLY A 407 -9.00 -49.74 15.96
CA GLY A 407 -9.44 -48.63 15.12
C GLY A 407 -8.48 -48.38 13.98
N ASN A 408 -9.01 -48.05 12.80
CA ASN A 408 -8.23 -47.58 11.64
C ASN A 408 -9.08 -46.66 10.75
N ILE A 409 -8.50 -46.16 9.66
CA ILE A 409 -9.18 -45.25 8.72
C ILE A 409 -10.53 -45.79 8.22
N HIS A 410 -10.73 -47.10 8.26
CA HIS A 410 -11.95 -47.77 7.81
C HIS A 410 -12.88 -48.24 8.95
N THR A 411 -12.58 -47.92 10.21
CA THR A 411 -13.57 -48.05 11.30
C THR A 411 -14.74 -47.12 11.01
N ARG A 412 -15.92 -47.71 10.78
CA ARG A 412 -17.13 -47.02 10.30
C ARG A 412 -17.85 -46.26 11.42
N LEU A 413 -17.77 -46.78 12.65
CA LEU A 413 -18.33 -46.14 13.85
C LEU A 413 -17.44 -46.41 15.05
N ALA A 414 -17.22 -45.37 15.85
CA ALA A 414 -16.72 -45.42 17.22
C ALA A 414 -17.47 -44.34 18.00
N ALA A 415 -18.41 -44.74 18.86
CA ALA A 415 -19.28 -43.80 19.55
C ALA A 415 -19.54 -44.24 21.00
N LEU A 416 -19.33 -43.31 21.93
CA LEU A 416 -19.75 -43.43 23.32
C LEU A 416 -21.14 -42.80 23.46
N THR A 417 -22.04 -43.46 24.18
CA THR A 417 -23.43 -43.02 24.38
C THR A 417 -23.72 -42.71 25.86
N SER A 418 -24.85 -42.07 26.14
CA SER A 418 -25.22 -41.63 27.49
C SER A 418 -25.58 -42.75 28.47
N ASN A 419 -25.68 -43.98 27.97
CA ASN A 419 -25.95 -45.19 28.75
C ASN A 419 -24.70 -46.06 28.98
N ASP A 420 -23.51 -45.44 28.96
CA ASP A 420 -22.20 -46.09 29.19
C ASP A 420 -21.93 -47.28 28.26
N ARG A 421 -22.33 -47.13 26.99
CA ARG A 421 -22.05 -48.09 25.94
C ARG A 421 -21.08 -47.51 24.92
N PHE A 422 -20.25 -48.39 24.38
CA PHE A 422 -19.34 -48.09 23.30
C PHE A 422 -19.74 -48.90 22.07
N PHE A 423 -20.22 -48.21 21.05
CA PHE A 423 -20.67 -48.77 19.77
C PHE A 423 -19.53 -48.74 18.76
N VAL A 424 -19.23 -49.90 18.19
CA VAL A 424 -18.16 -50.05 17.20
C VAL A 424 -18.65 -50.81 15.98
N VAL A 425 -18.31 -50.28 14.81
CA VAL A 425 -18.48 -50.97 13.52
C VAL A 425 -17.14 -50.97 12.79
N GLN A 426 -16.58 -52.15 12.54
CA GLN A 426 -15.27 -52.32 11.90
C GLN A 426 -15.39 -52.47 10.37
N LYS A 427 -14.26 -52.24 9.67
CA LYS A 427 -14.08 -52.19 8.20
C LYS A 427 -14.80 -53.26 7.40
N GLU A 428 -14.96 -54.46 7.93
CA GLU A 428 -15.41 -55.65 7.19
C GLU A 428 -16.61 -56.33 7.86
N SER A 429 -17.13 -55.73 8.93
CA SER A 429 -18.27 -56.28 9.66
C SER A 429 -19.53 -55.49 9.32
N ASN A 430 -20.50 -56.16 8.69
CA ASN A 430 -21.88 -55.69 8.69
C ASN A 430 -22.56 -56.07 10.01
N SER A 431 -21.89 -55.73 11.11
CA SER A 431 -22.28 -56.02 12.48
C SER A 431 -21.82 -54.88 13.37
N CYS A 432 -22.71 -54.43 14.26
CA CYS A 432 -22.38 -53.51 15.32
C CYS A 432 -22.05 -54.27 16.59
N HIS A 433 -20.90 -53.97 17.17
CA HIS A 433 -20.41 -54.53 18.43
C HIS A 433 -20.61 -53.50 19.52
N VAL A 434 -21.24 -53.90 20.63
CA VAL A 434 -21.56 -53.02 21.74
C VAL A 434 -20.84 -53.49 23.00
N PHE A 435 -20.04 -52.60 23.58
CA PHE A 435 -19.25 -52.86 24.79
C PHE A 435 -19.74 -51.97 25.93
N ASN A 436 -19.54 -52.41 27.17
CA ASN A 436 -19.69 -51.57 28.34
C ASN A 436 -18.46 -50.68 28.45
N SER A 437 -18.61 -49.36 28.47
CA SER A 437 -17.47 -48.42 28.51
C SER A 437 -16.72 -48.45 29.85
N LEU A 438 -17.40 -48.85 30.93
CA LEU A 438 -16.84 -48.90 32.29
C LEU A 438 -16.02 -50.17 32.56
N THR A 439 -16.40 -51.30 31.95
CA THR A 439 -15.73 -52.59 32.17
C THR A 439 -14.94 -53.09 30.97
N GLY A 440 -15.25 -52.61 29.77
CA GLY A 440 -14.67 -53.09 28.51
C GLY A 440 -15.28 -54.41 28.02
N GLU A 441 -16.25 -54.97 28.75
CA GLU A 441 -16.89 -56.23 28.39
C GLU A 441 -17.87 -56.04 27.23
N LYS A 442 -17.85 -56.99 26.28
CA LYS A 442 -18.83 -57.02 25.20
C LYS A 442 -20.20 -57.37 25.74
N ILE A 443 -21.20 -56.53 25.48
CA ILE A 443 -22.58 -56.72 25.92
C ILE A 443 -23.35 -57.55 24.90
N PHE A 444 -23.36 -57.12 23.63
CA PHE A 444 -24.03 -57.81 22.53
C PHE A 444 -23.44 -57.39 21.18
N GLN A 445 -23.94 -58.03 20.12
CA GLN A 445 -23.71 -57.61 18.74
C GLN A 445 -24.96 -57.88 17.91
N PHE A 446 -25.15 -57.14 16.83
CA PHE A 446 -26.24 -57.40 15.88
C PHE A 446 -25.80 -57.09 14.45
N PRO A 447 -26.26 -57.90 13.46
CA PRO A 447 -25.95 -57.66 12.05
C PRO A 447 -26.86 -56.58 11.45
N PHE A 448 -26.39 -55.98 10.37
CA PHE A 448 -27.17 -55.15 9.45
C PHE A 448 -26.86 -55.62 8.01
N THR A 449 -27.74 -55.36 7.04
CA THR A 449 -27.67 -56.10 5.75
C THR A 449 -27.17 -55.31 4.56
N TYR A 450 -27.15 -53.98 4.60
CA TYR A 450 -26.93 -53.19 3.39
C TYR A 450 -25.48 -53.23 2.89
N PRO A 451 -25.23 -53.76 1.67
CA PRO A 451 -23.96 -53.65 1.00
C PRO A 451 -23.84 -52.30 0.29
N THR A 452 -22.61 -51.89 0.10
CA THR A 452 -22.21 -50.62 -0.51
C THR A 452 -21.50 -50.88 -1.83
N ILE A 453 -21.44 -49.89 -2.71
CA ILE A 453 -20.73 -50.02 -4.00
C ILE A 453 -19.20 -50.07 -3.76
N TYR A 454 -18.76 -49.53 -2.63
CA TYR A 454 -17.42 -49.66 -2.05
C TYR A 454 -17.45 -50.68 -0.89
N ASP A 455 -16.34 -51.21 -0.39
CA ASP A 455 -16.32 -52.23 0.70
C ASP A 455 -16.76 -51.70 2.11
N ILE A 456 -17.60 -50.65 2.21
CA ILE A 456 -17.84 -49.86 3.44
C ILE A 456 -19.28 -49.25 3.46
N PRO A 457 -20.16 -49.47 4.47
CA PRO A 457 -21.30 -48.63 4.79
C PRO A 457 -20.74 -47.27 5.13
N ASP A 458 -20.92 -46.37 4.19
CA ASP A 458 -20.29 -45.06 4.20
C ASP A 458 -20.84 -44.18 5.34
N HIS A 459 -21.99 -44.53 5.92
CA HIS A 459 -22.67 -43.70 6.92
C HIS A 459 -23.38 -44.52 8.01
N VAL A 460 -22.69 -44.74 9.13
CA VAL A 460 -23.23 -45.41 10.32
C VAL A 460 -23.19 -44.45 11.51
N SER A 461 -24.28 -44.38 12.27
CA SER A 461 -24.36 -43.55 13.47
C SER A 461 -25.26 -44.19 14.54
N VAL A 462 -25.10 -43.71 15.77
CA VAL A 462 -25.91 -44.11 16.91
C VAL A 462 -26.41 -42.84 17.60
N SER A 463 -27.67 -42.85 18.01
CA SER A 463 -28.26 -41.80 18.85
C SER A 463 -27.48 -41.62 20.14
N GLU A 464 -27.48 -40.40 20.67
CA GLU A 464 -26.70 -40.05 21.86
C GLU A 464 -27.01 -40.95 23.06
N ASN A 465 -28.27 -41.38 23.21
CA ASN A 465 -28.71 -42.28 24.28
C ASN A 465 -28.51 -43.78 23.99
N GLY A 466 -28.01 -44.13 22.81
CA GLY A 466 -27.78 -45.51 22.38
C GLY A 466 -29.07 -46.31 22.10
N GLN A 467 -30.23 -45.64 22.01
CA GLN A 467 -31.52 -46.29 21.76
C GLN A 467 -31.74 -46.61 20.28
N TYR A 468 -31.24 -45.77 19.38
CA TYR A 468 -31.37 -45.93 17.94
C TYR A 468 -30.00 -46.04 17.27
N PHE A 469 -29.91 -46.93 16.29
CA PHE A 469 -28.74 -47.13 15.44
C PHE A 469 -29.16 -47.04 13.97
N CYS A 470 -28.37 -46.34 13.17
CA CYS A 470 -28.61 -46.15 11.75
C CYS A 470 -27.42 -46.68 10.95
N ALA A 471 -27.70 -47.51 9.94
CA ALA A 471 -26.75 -47.85 8.89
C ALA A 471 -27.36 -47.47 7.54
N SER A 472 -26.67 -46.63 6.77
CA SER A 472 -27.15 -46.15 5.46
C SER A 472 -26.05 -46.15 4.41
N SER A 473 -26.47 -46.22 3.14
CA SER A 473 -25.60 -46.19 1.97
C SER A 473 -26.35 -45.70 0.73
N GLU A 474 -25.66 -45.74 -0.43
CA GLU A 474 -26.26 -45.47 -1.73
C GLU A 474 -27.39 -46.42 -2.11
N ASN A 475 -27.51 -47.56 -1.42
CA ASN A 475 -28.46 -48.64 -1.72
C ASN A 475 -29.62 -48.72 -0.73
N GLY A 476 -29.65 -47.90 0.32
CA GLY A 476 -30.73 -47.90 1.30
C GLY A 476 -30.31 -47.55 2.73
N ILE A 477 -31.22 -47.81 3.66
CA ILE A 477 -31.06 -47.53 5.09
C ILE A 477 -31.67 -48.64 5.94
N GLU A 478 -31.08 -48.90 7.11
CA GLU A 478 -31.69 -49.64 8.22
C GLU A 478 -31.59 -48.81 9.49
N ILE A 479 -32.72 -48.69 10.18
CA ILE A 479 -32.79 -48.08 11.50
C ILE A 479 -33.25 -49.12 12.49
N PHE A 480 -32.43 -49.33 13.50
CA PHE A 480 -32.67 -50.27 14.57
C PHE A 480 -32.99 -49.52 15.86
N GLU A 481 -33.95 -50.02 16.61
CA GLU A 481 -34.13 -49.67 18.01
C GLU A 481 -33.49 -50.75 18.89
N ILE A 482 -32.89 -50.30 19.98
CA ILE A 482 -32.13 -51.09 20.93
C ILE A 482 -32.77 -50.94 22.29
N ASP A 483 -33.31 -52.04 22.81
CA ASP A 483 -33.90 -52.12 24.15
C ASP A 483 -33.13 -53.18 24.96
N GLY A 484 -32.35 -52.72 25.95
CA GLY A 484 -31.41 -53.58 26.67
C GLY A 484 -30.36 -54.17 25.70
N THR A 485 -30.44 -55.47 25.45
CA THR A 485 -29.61 -56.20 24.47
C THR A 485 -30.39 -56.67 23.24
N ALA A 486 -31.70 -56.38 23.19
CA ALA A 486 -32.56 -56.74 22.06
C ALA A 486 -32.48 -55.64 21.00
N THR A 487 -32.32 -56.05 19.74
CA THR A 487 -32.27 -55.15 18.59
C THR A 487 -33.47 -55.42 17.68
N LYS A 488 -34.22 -54.39 17.33
CA LYS A 488 -35.39 -54.46 16.45
C LYS A 488 -35.24 -53.53 15.25
N LEU A 489 -35.31 -54.08 14.04
CA LEU A 489 -35.40 -53.28 12.82
C LEU A 489 -36.72 -52.49 12.82
N ARG A 490 -36.63 -51.17 12.79
CA ARG A 490 -37.76 -50.23 12.83
C ARG A 490 -38.11 -49.67 11.46
N TYR A 491 -37.10 -49.33 10.67
CA TYR A 491 -37.30 -48.75 9.36
C TYR A 491 -36.26 -49.27 8.37
N THR A 492 -36.70 -49.43 7.12
CA THR A 492 -35.79 -49.67 6.00
C THR A 492 -36.39 -49.17 4.70
N ASP A 493 -35.53 -48.63 3.82
CA ASP A 493 -35.89 -48.30 2.44
C ASP A 493 -34.67 -48.44 1.51
N THR A 494 -34.86 -48.15 0.22
CA THR A 494 -33.84 -48.29 -0.83
C THR A 494 -33.43 -46.96 -1.47
N ARG A 495 -33.62 -45.83 -0.76
CA ARG A 495 -33.21 -44.51 -1.29
C ARG A 495 -31.69 -44.36 -1.22
N HIS A 496 -31.20 -43.37 -1.96
CA HIS A 496 -29.77 -43.10 -2.07
C HIS A 496 -29.29 -42.12 -0.99
N TYR A 497 -28.63 -42.64 0.04
CA TYR A 497 -28.08 -41.86 1.15
C TYR A 497 -26.58 -41.64 0.99
N LYS A 498 -26.11 -40.44 1.34
CA LYS A 498 -24.67 -40.13 1.45
C LYS A 498 -24.30 -39.42 2.76
N GLY A 499 -25.01 -39.74 3.84
CA GLY A 499 -24.78 -39.16 5.16
C GLY A 499 -25.91 -39.47 6.13
N ALA A 500 -25.56 -39.83 7.37
CA ALA A 500 -26.51 -40.06 8.44
C ALA A 500 -25.88 -39.73 9.80
N ILE A 501 -26.42 -38.73 10.50
CA ILE A 501 -25.97 -38.33 11.84
C ILE A 501 -27.18 -38.09 12.74
N PHE A 502 -27.17 -38.67 13.93
CA PHE A 502 -28.16 -38.33 14.95
C PHE A 502 -27.86 -36.96 15.52
N LEU A 503 -28.90 -36.19 15.81
CA LEU A 503 -28.73 -34.86 16.40
C LEU A 503 -28.28 -35.00 17.87
N PRO A 504 -27.26 -34.23 18.29
CA PRO A 504 -26.92 -34.10 19.71
C PRO A 504 -28.13 -33.65 20.53
N SER A 505 -28.29 -34.21 21.72
CA SER A 505 -29.42 -33.96 22.66
C SER A 505 -30.83 -34.25 22.12
N HIS A 506 -30.98 -34.72 20.89
CA HIS A 506 -32.24 -35.10 20.24
C HIS A 506 -32.13 -36.53 19.68
N PRO A 507 -32.07 -37.57 20.53
CA PRO A 507 -31.79 -38.94 20.12
C PRO A 507 -32.82 -39.53 19.14
N GLU A 508 -34.03 -38.97 19.10
CA GLU A 508 -35.10 -39.31 18.17
C GLU A 508 -34.96 -38.66 16.79
N GLN A 509 -34.02 -37.72 16.60
CA GLN A 509 -33.86 -37.00 15.35
C GLN A 509 -32.60 -37.43 14.59
N LEU A 510 -32.78 -37.73 13.31
CA LEU A 510 -31.74 -38.20 12.40
C LEU A 510 -31.66 -37.28 11.19
N LEU A 511 -30.51 -36.63 11.01
CA LEU A 511 -30.21 -35.84 9.82
C LEU A 511 -29.59 -36.75 8.76
N LEU A 512 -30.23 -36.76 7.59
CA LEU A 512 -29.85 -37.57 6.45
C LEU A 512 -29.46 -36.69 5.28
N ARG A 513 -28.42 -37.11 4.55
CA ARG A 513 -28.09 -36.56 3.24
C ARG A 513 -28.71 -37.50 2.20
N VAL A 514 -29.80 -37.07 1.56
CA VAL A 514 -30.55 -37.86 0.57
C VAL A 514 -30.43 -37.20 -0.80
N GLY A 515 -29.89 -37.89 -1.81
CA GLY A 515 -29.85 -37.35 -3.18
C GLY A 515 -29.03 -36.04 -3.34
N SER A 516 -29.66 -34.88 -3.29
CA SER A 516 -29.02 -33.55 -3.35
C SER A 516 -29.48 -32.60 -2.24
N HIS A 517 -30.18 -33.10 -1.22
CA HIS A 517 -30.74 -32.31 -0.14
C HIS A 517 -30.50 -32.99 1.21
N PHE A 518 -30.72 -32.24 2.29
CA PHE A 518 -30.77 -32.81 3.64
C PHE A 518 -32.21 -33.01 4.09
N GLU A 519 -32.46 -34.11 4.79
CA GLU A 519 -33.74 -34.41 5.44
C GLU A 519 -33.51 -34.63 6.92
N LEU A 520 -34.17 -33.83 7.76
CA LEU A 520 -34.30 -34.13 9.18
C LEU A 520 -35.51 -35.05 9.36
N ARG A 521 -35.27 -36.21 9.95
CA ARG A 521 -36.27 -37.26 10.17
C ARG A 521 -36.46 -37.52 11.65
N GLU A 522 -37.69 -37.80 12.06
CA GLU A 522 -38.03 -38.19 13.43
C GLU A 522 -38.29 -39.69 13.53
N ILE A 523 -37.72 -40.34 14.54
CA ILE A 523 -37.72 -41.78 14.79
C ILE A 523 -38.64 -42.06 15.99
N PRO A 524 -39.40 -43.17 16.04
CA PRO A 524 -39.30 -44.35 15.15
C PRO A 524 -40.10 -44.28 13.85
N ASP A 525 -41.00 -43.32 13.69
CA ASP A 525 -41.96 -43.31 12.57
C ASP A 525 -41.34 -42.88 11.23
N PHE A 526 -40.13 -42.33 11.27
CA PHE A 526 -39.34 -41.86 10.13
C PHE A 526 -40.01 -40.76 9.30
N ASN A 527 -40.79 -39.92 9.98
CA ASN A 527 -41.46 -38.78 9.38
C ASN A 527 -40.46 -37.66 9.04
N ILE A 528 -40.70 -36.92 7.96
CA ILE A 528 -39.91 -35.73 7.64
C ILE A 528 -40.31 -34.62 8.59
N VAL A 529 -39.34 -34.07 9.32
CA VAL A 529 -39.48 -32.87 10.14
C VAL A 529 -39.17 -31.65 9.30
N GLN A 530 -38.05 -31.68 8.56
CA GLN A 530 -37.56 -30.57 7.76
C GLN A 530 -36.76 -31.05 6.55
N THR A 531 -36.78 -30.27 5.48
CA THR A 531 -35.93 -30.45 4.30
C THR A 531 -35.12 -29.19 4.09
N LEU A 532 -33.83 -29.35 3.82
CA LEU A 532 -32.94 -28.28 3.41
C LEU A 532 -32.40 -28.57 2.01
N GLU A 533 -32.82 -27.75 1.06
CA GLU A 533 -32.26 -27.77 -0.28
C GLU A 533 -30.86 -27.16 -0.26
N VAL A 534 -29.89 -27.90 -0.78
CA VAL A 534 -28.52 -27.42 -0.95
C VAL A 534 -28.27 -27.33 -2.45
N ALA A 535 -28.00 -26.13 -2.95
CA ALA A 535 -27.75 -25.92 -4.37
C ALA A 535 -26.52 -26.73 -4.82
N GLU A 536 -26.60 -27.44 -5.94
CA GLU A 536 -25.49 -28.14 -6.61
C GLU A 536 -25.04 -29.51 -6.04
N THR A 537 -24.33 -30.22 -6.93
CA THR A 537 -23.62 -31.48 -6.70
C THR A 537 -22.47 -31.32 -5.70
N GLY A 538 -21.94 -32.42 -5.14
CA GLY A 538 -20.71 -32.37 -4.34
C GLY A 538 -20.87 -32.00 -2.85
N VAL A 539 -22.09 -32.09 -2.31
CA VAL A 539 -22.35 -31.87 -0.87
C VAL A 539 -22.11 -33.12 -0.04
N SER A 540 -21.33 -32.96 1.03
CA SER A 540 -21.05 -34.00 2.05
C SER A 540 -21.38 -33.48 3.46
N LEU A 541 -22.07 -34.31 4.24
CA LEU A 541 -22.35 -34.04 5.64
C LEU A 541 -21.05 -34.14 6.46
N CYS A 542 -20.73 -33.14 7.28
CA CYS A 542 -19.51 -33.17 8.11
C CYS A 542 -19.84 -33.40 9.59
N ASN A 543 -20.50 -32.44 10.24
CA ASN A 543 -20.80 -32.52 11.67
C ASN A 543 -21.95 -31.57 12.06
N ILE A 544 -22.45 -31.71 13.28
CA ILE A 544 -23.38 -30.76 13.90
C ILE A 544 -22.72 -30.23 15.17
N ASP A 545 -22.72 -28.92 15.36
CA ASP A 545 -22.27 -28.33 16.63
C ASP A 545 -23.27 -28.68 17.73
N PRO A 546 -22.89 -29.45 18.78
CA PRO A 546 -23.81 -29.84 19.83
C PRO A 546 -24.27 -28.68 20.72
N ALA A 547 -23.60 -27.52 20.69
CA ALA A 547 -23.99 -26.37 21.49
C ALA A 547 -24.99 -25.46 20.76
N THR A 548 -24.78 -25.22 19.47
CA THR A 548 -25.60 -24.28 18.68
C THR A 548 -26.60 -24.96 17.74
N MET A 549 -26.43 -26.27 17.50
CA MET A 549 -27.13 -27.05 16.48
C MET A 549 -26.88 -26.60 15.04
N ASN A 550 -25.87 -25.75 14.81
CA ASN A 550 -25.46 -25.36 13.46
C ASN A 550 -24.90 -26.58 12.70
N LEU A 551 -25.28 -26.69 11.43
CA LEU A 551 -24.85 -27.75 10.55
C LEU A 551 -23.56 -27.36 9.82
N LEU A 552 -22.52 -28.17 9.98
CA LEU A 552 -21.31 -28.10 9.18
C LEU A 552 -21.39 -29.09 8.01
N TYR A 553 -21.24 -28.59 6.79
CA TYR A 553 -21.19 -29.42 5.60
C TYR A 553 -20.15 -28.91 4.59
N HIS A 554 -19.65 -29.81 3.75
CA HIS A 554 -18.75 -29.47 2.65
C HIS A 554 -19.52 -29.38 1.34
N GLN A 555 -19.20 -28.41 0.48
CA GLN A 555 -19.83 -28.21 -0.82
C GLN A 555 -18.79 -27.75 -1.84
N ASN A 556 -18.62 -28.52 -2.92
CA ASN A 556 -17.69 -28.32 -4.05
C ASN A 556 -16.21 -28.23 -3.67
N ASP A 557 -15.80 -27.31 -2.78
CA ASP A 557 -14.45 -27.16 -2.21
C ASP A 557 -14.45 -26.21 -0.98
N SER A 558 -15.60 -26.04 -0.32
CA SER A 558 -15.74 -25.08 0.79
C SER A 558 -16.58 -25.66 1.91
N LEU A 559 -16.18 -25.37 3.14
CA LEU A 559 -17.01 -25.61 4.31
C LEU A 559 -18.11 -24.56 4.37
N ARG A 560 -19.28 -24.97 4.88
CA ARG A 560 -20.46 -24.15 5.07
C ARG A 560 -21.03 -24.44 6.44
N VAL A 561 -21.52 -23.39 7.09
CA VAL A 561 -22.23 -23.45 8.38
C VAL A 561 -23.60 -22.84 8.15
N CYS A 562 -24.67 -23.53 8.57
CA CYS A 562 -26.04 -23.00 8.49
C CYS A 562 -26.91 -23.41 9.67
#